data_AF-A0A6A4FH68-F1
#
_entry.id   AF-A0A6A4FH68-F1
#
_cell.length_a   1.000
_cell.length_b   1.000
_cell.length_c   1.000
_cell.angle_alpha   90.00
_cell.angle_beta   90.00
_cell.angle_gamma   90.00
#
_symmetry.space_group_name_H-M   'P 1'
#
loop_
_entity.id
_entity.type
_entity.pdbx_description
1 polymer ?
#
loop_
_entity_poly.entity_id
_entity_poly.type
_entity_poly.pdbx_seq_one_letter_code
_entity_poly.pdbx_strand_id
1 'polypeptide(L)'
;MDEAVRQSWQLEPTQVSFENMAWQSGMEKLGQVVADRLGYRDIPLQCVLYKLLVYGEGGHFVKHQDTEKEDGMIATLVVQLPSSHEGGDLVVYRGGEVRHRHDFGKADGTSAFLPHYAVHYADAEHALEKVTRGYRLALVYSICLPPTMRHLEKAHDKPLSEDLAGLIGNMDDEDEPFALLLSHEYTVKSIQDLGTGALKGVDSARFHALKEANALVPTAKQLQFFIVRLTHKIEFNPGRNMSWIRGNRSESMRWYSISGKSFGRARKSTKFNFLNPGHETLSQLWIPHGVRQEEEYDAKASVKKLKITKYTTPLPGQSGDSPDQSGWNPKYAKMKNMKI
;
A
#
# COMPACT_ATOMS: atom_id res chain seq x y z
N MET A 1 -37.92 4.43 -0.67
CA MET A 1 -36.69 4.91 -0.02
C MET A 1 -36.87 6.39 0.27
N ASP A 2 -36.37 6.90 1.39
CA ASP A 2 -36.43 8.34 1.65
C ASP A 2 -35.51 9.10 0.67
N GLU A 3 -36.10 9.95 -0.17
CA GLU A 3 -35.37 10.72 -1.19
C GLU A 3 -34.41 11.74 -0.57
N ALA A 4 -34.61 12.14 0.69
CA ALA A 4 -33.65 12.98 1.41
C ALA A 4 -32.36 12.23 1.78
N VAL A 5 -32.41 10.90 1.85
CA VAL A 5 -31.28 10.03 2.18
C VAL A 5 -30.62 9.49 0.91
N ARG A 6 -31.43 9.06 -0.06
CA ARG A 6 -30.94 8.49 -1.31
C ARG A 6 -31.95 8.60 -2.44
N GLN A 7 -31.47 9.06 -3.58
CA GLN A 7 -32.24 9.16 -4.81
C GLN A 7 -31.45 8.49 -5.95
N SER A 8 -31.88 7.29 -6.34
CA SER A 8 -31.27 6.50 -7.42
C SER A 8 -32.25 5.46 -7.94
N TRP A 9 -32.19 5.13 -9.23
CA TRP A 9 -32.76 3.89 -9.74
C TRP A 9 -31.73 2.77 -9.62
N GLN A 10 -32.21 1.55 -9.36
CA GLN A 10 -31.35 0.38 -9.24
C GLN A 10 -31.91 -0.80 -10.04
N LEU A 11 -31.00 -1.60 -10.61
CA LEU A 11 -31.29 -2.92 -11.16
C LEU A 11 -30.51 -3.96 -10.36
N GLU A 12 -31.18 -5.06 -10.03
CA GLU A 12 -30.57 -6.19 -9.35
C GLU A 12 -29.63 -6.94 -10.31
N PRO A 13 -28.60 -7.67 -9.81
CA PRO A 13 -27.62 -8.35 -10.66
C PRO A 13 -28.23 -9.29 -11.68
N THR A 14 -29.34 -9.95 -11.34
CA THR A 14 -30.07 -10.88 -12.22
C THR A 14 -30.71 -10.21 -13.43
N GLN A 15 -30.86 -8.88 -13.40
CA GLN A 15 -31.40 -8.07 -14.49
C GLN A 15 -30.31 -7.50 -15.39
N VAL A 16 -29.03 -7.75 -15.09
CA VAL A 16 -27.88 -7.21 -15.82
C VAL A 16 -27.11 -8.35 -16.46
N SER A 17 -26.98 -8.32 -17.78
CA SER A 17 -26.14 -9.24 -18.55
C SER A 17 -25.02 -8.49 -19.25
N PHE A 18 -23.86 -9.14 -19.38
CA PHE A 18 -22.70 -8.59 -20.09
C PHE A 18 -22.43 -9.45 -21.32
N GLU A 19 -22.76 -8.95 -22.50
CA GLU A 19 -22.54 -9.66 -23.76
C GLU A 19 -21.10 -9.52 -24.28
N ASN A 20 -20.41 -8.46 -23.85
CA ASN A 20 -19.00 -8.28 -24.20
C ASN A 20 -18.15 -9.35 -23.52
N MET A 21 -17.65 -10.31 -24.30
CA MET A 21 -16.80 -11.41 -23.80
C MET A 21 -15.52 -10.91 -23.10
N ALA A 22 -15.06 -9.69 -23.40
CA ALA A 22 -13.90 -9.10 -22.73
C ALA A 22 -14.22 -8.64 -21.30
N TRP A 23 -15.49 -8.46 -20.94
CA TRP A 23 -15.91 -7.93 -19.63
C TRP A 23 -15.38 -8.79 -18.48
N GLN A 24 -15.60 -10.11 -18.55
CA GLN A 24 -15.15 -11.03 -17.51
C GLN A 24 -13.63 -10.99 -17.33
N SER A 25 -12.87 -11.09 -18.43
CA SER A 25 -11.40 -11.01 -18.37
C SER A 25 -10.90 -9.65 -17.86
N GLY A 26 -11.64 -8.57 -18.13
CA GLY A 26 -11.36 -7.23 -17.63
C GLY A 26 -11.59 -7.14 -16.12
N MET A 27 -12.69 -7.69 -15.62
CA MET A 27 -13.00 -7.73 -14.19
C MET A 27 -12.01 -8.61 -13.42
N GLU A 28 -11.54 -9.72 -13.99
CA GLU A 28 -10.49 -10.56 -13.39
C GLU A 28 -9.18 -9.79 -13.23
N LYS A 29 -8.74 -9.07 -14.28
CA LYS A 29 -7.55 -8.21 -14.24
C LYS A 29 -7.72 -7.06 -13.24
N LEU A 30 -8.90 -6.44 -13.22
CA LEU A 30 -9.22 -5.38 -12.26
C LEU A 30 -9.17 -5.92 -10.83
N GLY A 31 -9.71 -7.11 -10.58
CA GLY A 31 -9.62 -7.80 -9.30
C GLY A 31 -8.17 -7.99 -8.84
N GLN A 32 -7.26 -8.40 -9.73
CA GLN A 32 -5.82 -8.51 -9.43
C GLN A 32 -5.21 -7.14 -9.06
N VAL A 33 -5.51 -6.09 -9.82
CA VAL A 33 -5.03 -4.72 -9.53
C VAL A 33 -5.55 -4.23 -8.18
N VAL A 34 -6.81 -4.54 -7.86
CA VAL A 34 -7.41 -4.19 -6.56
C VAL A 34 -6.76 -4.98 -5.44
N ALA A 35 -6.55 -6.28 -5.61
CA ALA A 35 -5.86 -7.13 -4.63
C ALA A 35 -4.47 -6.60 -4.30
N ASP A 36 -3.67 -6.29 -5.32
CA ASP A 36 -2.34 -5.73 -5.16
C ASP A 36 -2.37 -4.38 -4.40
N ARG A 37 -3.32 -3.49 -4.75
CA ARG A 37 -3.44 -2.17 -4.13
C ARG A 37 -3.95 -2.22 -2.69
N LEU A 38 -4.82 -3.17 -2.37
CA LEU A 38 -5.34 -3.38 -1.02
C LEU A 38 -4.38 -4.19 -0.13
N GLY A 39 -3.31 -4.76 -0.71
CA GLY A 39 -2.31 -5.54 0.01
C GLY A 39 -2.63 -7.03 0.13
N TYR A 40 -3.60 -7.53 -0.64
CA TYR A 40 -3.99 -8.94 -0.77
C TYR A 40 -3.29 -9.59 -1.98
N ARG A 41 -1.98 -9.32 -2.14
CA ARG A 41 -1.20 -9.83 -3.27
C ARG A 41 -1.31 -11.36 -3.35
N ASP A 42 -1.44 -11.88 -4.56
CA ASP A 42 -1.59 -13.32 -4.85
C ASP A 42 -2.85 -13.98 -4.26
N ILE A 43 -3.79 -13.20 -3.72
CA ILE A 43 -5.10 -13.69 -3.27
C ILE A 43 -6.12 -13.45 -4.39
N PRO A 44 -6.84 -14.50 -4.85
CA PRO A 44 -7.82 -14.37 -5.91
C PRO A 44 -9.11 -13.75 -5.37
N LEU A 45 -9.12 -12.43 -5.22
CA LEU A 45 -10.31 -11.69 -4.82
C LEU A 45 -11.44 -11.87 -5.83
N GLN A 46 -12.65 -12.09 -5.34
CA GLN A 46 -13.85 -12.26 -6.15
C GLN A 46 -14.55 -10.91 -6.32
N CYS A 47 -14.87 -10.54 -7.56
CA CYS A 47 -15.69 -9.35 -7.85
C CYS A 47 -17.13 -9.80 -8.10
N VAL A 48 -18.01 -9.65 -7.12
CA VAL A 48 -19.42 -10.07 -7.20
C VAL A 48 -20.27 -8.85 -7.53
N LEU A 49 -21.00 -8.87 -8.66
CA LEU A 49 -21.90 -7.75 -9.00
C LEU A 49 -23.00 -7.68 -7.96
N TYR A 50 -23.13 -6.53 -7.30
CA TYR A 50 -24.16 -6.28 -6.31
C TYR A 50 -25.36 -5.55 -6.90
N LYS A 51 -25.14 -4.52 -7.73
CA LYS A 51 -26.22 -3.80 -8.42
C LYS A 51 -25.71 -2.87 -9.51
N LEU A 52 -26.60 -2.51 -10.42
CA LEU A 52 -26.44 -1.38 -11.32
C LEU A 52 -27.25 -0.20 -10.78
N LEU A 53 -26.67 0.99 -10.81
CA LEU A 53 -27.27 2.24 -10.35
C LEU A 53 -27.33 3.26 -11.47
N VAL A 54 -28.46 3.96 -11.54
CA VAL A 54 -28.66 5.12 -12.39
C VAL A 54 -29.01 6.31 -11.49
N TYR A 55 -28.21 7.37 -11.58
CA TYR A 55 -28.48 8.64 -10.92
C TYR A 55 -28.79 9.69 -11.97
N GLY A 56 -30.02 10.19 -12.00
CA GLY A 56 -30.37 11.38 -12.80
C GLY A 56 -30.12 12.66 -12.00
N GLU A 57 -30.58 13.78 -12.53
CA GLU A 57 -30.56 15.08 -11.83
C GLU A 57 -31.21 14.98 -10.44
N GLY A 58 -30.53 15.54 -9.42
CA GLY A 58 -30.89 15.44 -8.01
C GLY A 58 -30.38 14.15 -7.33
N GLY A 59 -30.03 13.12 -8.11
CA GLY A 59 -29.58 11.82 -7.61
C GLY A 59 -28.37 11.93 -6.70
N HIS A 60 -28.44 11.28 -5.53
CA HIS A 60 -27.42 11.35 -4.48
C HIS A 60 -27.57 10.22 -3.46
N PHE A 61 -26.60 10.11 -2.56
CA PHE A 61 -26.83 9.50 -1.25
C PHE A 61 -26.00 10.21 -0.18
N VAL A 62 -26.59 10.36 1.00
CA VAL A 62 -25.90 10.98 2.14
C VAL A 62 -24.81 10.08 2.69
N LYS A 63 -23.92 10.68 3.48
CA LYS A 63 -22.82 9.99 4.15
C LYS A 63 -23.34 8.77 4.93
N HIS A 64 -22.85 7.59 4.55
CA HIS A 64 -23.14 6.33 5.24
C HIS A 64 -21.96 5.37 5.11
N GLN A 65 -21.97 4.33 5.91
CA GLN A 65 -21.10 3.18 5.76
C GLN A 65 -21.94 2.05 5.14
N ASP A 66 -21.38 1.35 4.16
CA ASP A 66 -22.04 0.15 3.63
C ASP A 66 -22.09 -0.89 4.75
N THR A 67 -23.23 -1.56 4.91
CA THR A 67 -23.21 -2.84 5.64
C THR A 67 -22.62 -3.89 4.70
N GLU A 68 -21.88 -4.86 5.24
CA GLU A 68 -21.46 -6.03 4.48
C GLU A 68 -22.68 -6.64 3.75
N LYS A 69 -22.49 -6.92 2.46
CA LYS A 69 -23.54 -7.45 1.58
C LYS A 69 -23.32 -8.89 1.18
N GLU A 70 -22.07 -9.32 1.26
CA GLU A 70 -21.60 -10.65 0.87
C GLU A 70 -20.61 -11.12 1.91
N ASP A 71 -20.62 -12.43 2.19
CA ASP A 71 -19.63 -13.02 3.10
C ASP A 71 -18.20 -12.76 2.57
N GLY A 72 -17.37 -12.21 3.45
CA GLY A 72 -15.97 -11.90 3.14
C GLY A 72 -15.74 -10.70 2.25
N MET A 73 -16.74 -9.82 2.13
CA MET A 73 -16.60 -8.52 1.52
C MET A 73 -15.60 -7.66 2.30
N ILE A 74 -14.51 -7.24 1.64
CA ILE A 74 -13.48 -6.38 2.21
C ILE A 74 -13.50 -4.96 1.64
N ALA A 75 -14.12 -4.78 0.47
CA ALA A 75 -14.19 -3.50 -0.22
C ALA A 75 -15.36 -3.45 -1.20
N THR A 76 -15.73 -2.23 -1.59
CA THR A 76 -16.68 -1.95 -2.67
C THR A 76 -15.90 -1.41 -3.87
N LEU A 77 -16.12 -2.00 -5.05
CA LEU A 77 -15.65 -1.48 -6.33
C LEU A 77 -16.81 -0.83 -7.08
N VAL A 78 -16.64 0.44 -7.43
CA VAL A 78 -17.56 1.20 -8.28
C VAL A 78 -16.94 1.29 -9.67
N VAL A 79 -17.62 0.72 -10.66
CA VAL A 79 -17.30 0.87 -12.09
C VAL A 79 -18.33 1.82 -12.70
N GLN A 80 -17.94 3.09 -12.87
CA GLN A 80 -18.75 4.03 -13.63
C GLN A 80 -18.62 3.73 -15.12
N LEU A 81 -19.73 3.44 -15.77
CA LEU A 81 -19.79 3.25 -17.21
C LEU A 81 -19.79 4.62 -17.93
N PRO A 82 -19.35 4.67 -19.19
CA PRO A 82 -19.40 5.90 -20.00
C PRO A 82 -20.80 6.52 -19.94
N SER A 83 -20.88 7.71 -19.35
CA SER A 83 -22.15 8.41 -19.13
C SER A 83 -21.92 9.92 -18.96
N SER A 84 -22.75 10.73 -19.60
CA SER A 84 -22.64 12.19 -19.54
C SER A 84 -23.40 12.73 -18.34
N HIS A 85 -22.68 13.30 -17.37
CA HIS A 85 -23.26 13.90 -16.18
C HIS A 85 -22.37 15.01 -15.58
N GLU A 86 -22.98 15.90 -14.82
CA GLU A 86 -22.33 16.88 -13.95
C GLU A 86 -22.64 16.58 -12.47
N GLY A 87 -21.75 16.98 -11.55
CA GLY A 87 -21.85 16.57 -10.14
C GLY A 87 -21.71 15.05 -9.96
N GLY A 88 -22.20 14.50 -8.86
CA GLY A 88 -22.10 13.05 -8.62
C GLY A 88 -20.70 12.57 -8.26
N ASP A 89 -19.94 13.36 -7.49
CA ASP A 89 -18.62 12.97 -6.99
C ASP A 89 -18.77 11.96 -5.86
N LEU A 90 -17.94 10.92 -5.86
CA LEU A 90 -17.82 10.01 -4.72
C LEU A 90 -16.86 10.62 -3.71
N VAL A 91 -17.35 10.82 -2.49
CA VAL A 91 -16.57 11.37 -1.38
C VAL A 91 -16.39 10.29 -0.33
N VAL A 92 -15.13 10.02 0.04
CA VAL A 92 -14.76 9.05 1.07
C VAL A 92 -14.23 9.78 2.29
N TYR A 93 -14.73 9.39 3.46
CA TYR A 93 -14.44 10.02 4.74
C TYR A 93 -13.65 9.08 5.65
N ARG A 94 -12.90 9.66 6.58
CA ARG A 94 -12.27 8.92 7.68
C ARG A 94 -12.16 9.81 8.90
N GLY A 95 -12.74 9.37 10.01
CA GLY A 95 -12.83 10.17 11.24
C GLY A 95 -13.67 11.44 11.04
N GLY A 96 -14.73 11.38 10.23
CA GLY A 96 -15.57 12.54 9.93
C GLY A 96 -15.03 13.50 8.87
N GLU A 97 -13.75 13.44 8.52
CA GLU A 97 -13.12 14.33 7.53
C GLU A 97 -13.10 13.74 6.12
N VAL A 98 -13.18 14.61 5.11
CA VAL A 98 -13.01 14.21 3.70
C VAL A 98 -11.56 13.80 3.46
N ARG A 99 -11.36 12.55 3.01
CA ARG A 99 -10.03 12.02 2.66
C ARG A 99 -9.80 11.93 1.17
N HIS A 100 -10.85 11.62 0.42
CA HIS A 100 -10.76 11.51 -1.02
C HIS A 100 -12.05 11.96 -1.67
N ARG A 101 -11.93 12.60 -2.83
CA ARG A 101 -13.04 12.93 -3.72
C ARG A 101 -12.67 12.47 -5.12
N HIS A 102 -13.51 11.64 -5.70
CA HIS A 102 -13.33 11.11 -7.05
C HIS A 102 -14.44 11.63 -7.96
N ASP A 103 -14.05 12.33 -9.01
CA ASP A 103 -14.96 12.99 -9.94
C ASP A 103 -15.40 12.10 -11.11
N PHE A 104 -14.80 10.92 -11.25
CA PHE A 104 -15.00 9.98 -12.36
C PHE A 104 -14.76 10.60 -13.75
N GLY A 105 -13.68 11.36 -13.89
CA GLY A 105 -13.20 11.85 -15.19
C GLY A 105 -14.00 13.03 -15.75
N LYS A 106 -14.80 13.68 -14.92
CA LYS A 106 -15.48 14.93 -15.30
C LYS A 106 -14.48 16.05 -15.56
N ALA A 107 -13.46 16.22 -14.72
CA ALA A 107 -12.43 17.25 -14.90
C ALA A 107 -11.62 17.03 -16.18
N ASP A 108 -11.39 15.78 -16.56
CA ASP A 108 -10.64 15.40 -17.77
C ASP A 108 -11.53 15.33 -19.03
N GLY A 109 -12.84 15.53 -18.89
CA GLY A 109 -13.80 15.45 -20.01
C GLY A 109 -14.00 14.04 -20.58
N THR A 110 -13.62 12.99 -19.82
CA THR A 110 -13.65 11.59 -20.28
C THR A 110 -14.86 10.81 -19.79
N SER A 111 -15.64 11.34 -18.84
CA SER A 111 -16.77 10.65 -18.20
C SER A 111 -17.80 10.08 -19.19
N ALA A 112 -18.02 10.77 -20.31
CA ALA A 112 -18.96 10.35 -21.34
C ALA A 112 -18.45 9.22 -22.26
N PHE A 113 -17.15 8.92 -22.26
CA PHE A 113 -16.52 8.06 -23.27
C PHE A 113 -15.70 6.91 -22.68
N LEU A 114 -15.21 7.05 -21.45
CA LEU A 114 -14.36 6.07 -20.79
C LEU A 114 -14.99 5.58 -19.47
N PRO A 115 -14.76 4.32 -19.09
CA PRO A 115 -15.12 3.86 -17.76
C PRO A 115 -14.16 4.43 -16.71
N HIS A 116 -14.71 4.71 -15.53
CA HIS A 116 -13.95 5.19 -14.38
C HIS A 116 -14.17 4.30 -13.17
N TYR A 117 -13.17 4.18 -12.31
CA TYR A 117 -13.13 3.18 -11.25
C TYR A 117 -12.80 3.82 -9.92
N ALA A 118 -13.55 3.47 -8.89
CA ALA A 118 -13.23 3.82 -7.51
C ALA A 118 -13.36 2.58 -6.63
N VAL A 119 -12.45 2.43 -5.67
CA VAL A 119 -12.50 1.37 -4.67
C VAL A 119 -12.39 2.01 -3.30
N HIS A 120 -13.24 1.60 -2.38
CA HIS A 120 -13.16 1.96 -0.97
C HIS A 120 -13.36 0.72 -0.10
N TYR A 121 -12.77 0.74 1.09
CA TYR A 121 -12.98 -0.33 2.07
C TYR A 121 -14.46 -0.42 2.47
N ALA A 122 -14.89 -1.63 2.86
CA ALA A 122 -16.27 -1.86 3.28
C ALA A 122 -16.64 -1.03 4.51
N ASP A 123 -15.68 -0.75 5.38
CA ASP A 123 -15.82 0.08 6.58
C ASP A 123 -15.73 1.59 6.32
N ALA A 124 -15.47 2.01 5.08
CA ALA A 124 -15.31 3.43 4.76
C ALA A 124 -16.67 4.14 4.72
N GLU A 125 -16.80 5.20 5.50
CA GLU A 125 -17.89 6.16 5.34
C GLU A 125 -17.76 6.87 3.99
N HIS A 126 -18.83 6.92 3.22
CA HIS A 126 -18.83 7.53 1.90
C HIS A 126 -20.18 8.18 1.55
N ALA A 127 -20.13 9.14 0.64
CA ALA A 127 -21.30 9.86 0.13
C ALA A 127 -21.17 10.03 -1.39
N LEU A 128 -22.30 10.20 -2.07
CA LEU A 128 -22.34 10.67 -3.45
C LEU A 128 -22.98 12.05 -3.46
N GLU A 129 -22.21 13.04 -3.91
CA GLU A 129 -22.73 14.39 -4.10
C GLU A 129 -23.84 14.38 -5.16
N LYS A 130 -24.68 15.42 -5.17
CA LYS A 130 -25.82 15.49 -6.09
C LYS A 130 -25.33 15.51 -7.53
N VAL A 131 -25.93 14.67 -8.36
CA VAL A 131 -25.85 14.82 -9.83
C VAL A 131 -26.65 16.06 -10.18
N THR A 132 -26.00 17.04 -10.80
CA THR A 132 -26.63 18.33 -11.15
C THR A 132 -27.19 18.34 -12.55
N ARG A 133 -26.67 17.51 -13.46
CA ARG A 133 -27.16 17.35 -14.83
C ARG A 133 -26.86 15.95 -15.37
N GLY A 134 -27.69 15.49 -16.31
CA GLY A 134 -27.48 14.25 -17.05
C GLY A 134 -27.76 12.99 -16.21
N TYR A 135 -27.14 11.88 -16.61
CA TYR A 135 -27.32 10.58 -15.95
C TYR A 135 -25.96 9.92 -15.71
N ARG A 136 -25.71 9.54 -14.47
CA ARG A 136 -24.54 8.75 -14.06
C ARG A 136 -24.93 7.28 -13.94
N LEU A 137 -24.25 6.43 -14.72
CA LEU A 137 -24.46 4.99 -14.74
C LEU A 137 -23.28 4.29 -14.05
N ALA A 138 -23.55 3.50 -13.01
CA ALA A 138 -22.50 2.82 -12.25
C ALA A 138 -22.87 1.38 -11.89
N LEU A 139 -21.91 0.47 -12.04
CA LEU A 139 -21.97 -0.87 -11.50
C LEU A 139 -21.26 -0.89 -10.16
N VAL A 140 -21.86 -1.54 -9.17
CA VAL A 140 -21.29 -1.71 -7.83
C VAL A 140 -21.01 -3.19 -7.62
N TYR A 141 -19.75 -3.49 -7.32
CA TYR A 141 -19.27 -4.83 -7.03
C TYR A 141 -18.80 -4.94 -5.58
N SER A 142 -19.18 -6.03 -4.93
CA SER A 142 -18.55 -6.48 -3.68
C SER A 142 -17.22 -7.16 -4.02
N ILE A 143 -16.15 -6.74 -3.37
CA ILE A 143 -14.84 -7.38 -3.48
C ILE A 143 -14.67 -8.31 -2.29
N CYS A 144 -14.68 -9.62 -2.55
CA CYS A 144 -14.73 -10.64 -1.52
C CYS A 144 -13.45 -11.49 -1.46
N LEU A 145 -13.07 -11.88 -0.24
CA LEU A 145 -12.07 -12.92 -0.01
C LEU A 145 -12.66 -14.29 -0.38
N PRO A 146 -11.84 -15.21 -0.94
CA PRO A 146 -12.29 -16.56 -1.18
C PRO A 146 -12.59 -17.27 0.15
N PRO A 147 -13.52 -18.25 0.19
CA PRO A 147 -13.91 -18.97 1.42
C PRO A 147 -12.75 -19.52 2.26
N THR A 148 -11.65 -19.93 1.61
CA THR A 148 -10.45 -20.46 2.27
C THR A 148 -9.57 -19.40 2.94
N MET A 149 -9.76 -18.12 2.59
CA MET A 149 -8.96 -17.00 3.08
C MET A 149 -9.78 -16.02 3.95
N ARG A 150 -10.99 -16.38 4.37
CA ARG A 150 -11.87 -15.54 5.20
C ARG A 150 -11.29 -15.17 6.56
N HIS A 151 -10.33 -15.93 7.07
CA HIS A 151 -9.57 -15.57 8.28
C HIS A 151 -8.76 -14.27 8.14
N LEU A 152 -8.60 -13.75 6.91
CA LEU A 152 -7.99 -12.43 6.63
C LEU A 152 -9.02 -11.29 6.61
N GLU A 153 -10.30 -11.60 6.79
CA GLU A 153 -11.34 -10.59 7.05
C GLU A 153 -10.98 -9.88 8.36
N LYS A 154 -11.06 -8.55 8.33
CA LYS A 154 -10.91 -7.78 9.57
C LYS A 154 -12.23 -7.80 10.31
N ALA A 155 -12.19 -8.05 11.61
CA ALA A 155 -13.35 -7.81 12.46
C ALA A 155 -13.68 -6.31 12.38
N HIS A 156 -14.90 -5.99 11.93
CA HIS A 156 -15.37 -4.61 11.73
C HIS A 156 -15.66 -3.89 13.06
N ASP A 157 -15.46 -4.56 14.20
CA ASP A 157 -15.81 -4.05 15.53
C ASP A 157 -14.80 -3.02 16.06
N LYS A 158 -13.59 -2.96 15.50
CA LYS A 158 -12.56 -1.99 15.89
C LYS A 158 -11.86 -1.40 14.67
N PRO A 159 -11.62 -0.08 14.65
CA PRO A 159 -10.82 0.53 13.59
C PRO A 159 -9.41 -0.05 13.62
N LEU A 160 -8.83 -0.35 12.45
CA LEU A 160 -7.47 -0.90 12.29
C LEU A 160 -6.40 -0.18 13.14
N SER A 161 -6.56 1.12 13.37
CA SER A 161 -5.66 1.91 14.21
C SER A 161 -5.67 1.46 15.68
N GLU A 162 -6.80 1.01 16.23
CA GLU A 162 -6.90 0.50 17.60
C GLU A 162 -6.24 -0.87 17.75
N ASP A 163 -6.45 -1.78 16.80
CA ASP A 163 -5.79 -3.10 16.80
C ASP A 163 -4.27 -2.95 16.71
N LEU A 164 -3.81 -2.11 15.78
CA LEU A 164 -2.39 -1.79 15.65
C LEU A 164 -1.86 -1.08 16.90
N ALA A 165 -2.63 -0.19 17.53
CA ALA A 165 -2.21 0.46 18.77
C ALA A 165 -2.05 -0.55 19.91
N GLY A 166 -2.93 -1.54 20.02
CA GLY A 166 -2.80 -2.65 20.96
C GLY A 166 -1.51 -3.45 20.73
N LEU A 167 -1.19 -3.77 19.47
CA LEU A 167 0.05 -4.44 19.12
C LEU A 167 1.29 -3.59 19.44
N ILE A 168 1.29 -2.31 19.08
CA ILE A 168 2.39 -1.38 19.37
C ILE A 168 2.59 -1.23 20.88
N GLY A 169 1.49 -1.09 21.64
CA GLY A 169 1.54 -0.93 23.10
C GLY A 169 2.10 -2.14 23.83
N ASN A 170 1.97 -3.33 23.23
CA ASN A 170 2.50 -4.59 23.76
C ASN A 170 3.97 -4.86 23.37
N MET A 171 4.58 -4.02 22.52
CA MET A 171 6.00 -4.16 22.19
C MET A 171 6.88 -3.68 23.35
N ASP A 172 7.95 -4.39 23.63
CA ASP A 172 8.95 -4.05 24.65
C ASP A 172 10.27 -3.60 24.03
N ASP A 173 11.13 -2.95 24.83
CA ASP A 173 12.38 -2.38 24.34
C ASP A 173 13.39 -3.43 23.87
N GLU A 174 13.20 -4.70 24.27
CA GLU A 174 13.98 -5.84 23.80
C GLU A 174 13.52 -6.39 22.44
N ASP A 175 12.36 -5.95 21.94
CA ASP A 175 11.86 -6.40 20.64
C ASP A 175 12.73 -5.86 19.49
N GLU A 176 13.07 -6.76 18.57
CA GLU A 176 13.89 -6.40 17.41
C GLU A 176 13.14 -5.41 16.50
N PRO A 177 13.83 -4.38 15.96
CA PRO A 177 13.21 -3.43 15.06
C PRO A 177 12.71 -4.13 13.79
N PHE A 178 11.47 -3.84 13.42
CA PHE A 178 10.88 -4.36 12.20
C PHE A 178 10.93 -3.33 11.08
N ALA A 179 10.92 -3.84 9.85
CA ALA A 179 11.00 -3.05 8.64
C ALA A 179 9.81 -3.36 7.74
N LEU A 180 9.00 -2.35 7.44
CA LEU A 180 7.99 -2.46 6.39
C LEU A 180 8.65 -2.20 5.03
N LEU A 181 8.54 -3.16 4.12
CA LEU A 181 9.04 -2.99 2.77
C LEU A 181 8.06 -2.15 1.95
N LEU A 182 8.56 -1.08 1.32
CA LEU A 182 7.73 -0.29 0.42
C LEU A 182 7.58 -0.97 -0.94
N SER A 183 6.35 -0.98 -1.45
CA SER A 183 5.95 -1.62 -2.70
C SER A 183 6.25 -0.79 -3.94
N HIS A 184 6.25 0.55 -3.84
CA HIS A 184 6.61 1.43 -4.96
C HIS A 184 8.10 1.79 -4.96
N GLU A 185 8.58 2.20 -6.14
CA GLU A 185 9.91 2.78 -6.29
C GLU A 185 9.90 4.28 -5.99
N TYR A 186 10.92 4.73 -5.26
CA TYR A 186 11.08 6.13 -4.90
C TYR A 186 12.46 6.64 -5.29
N THR A 187 12.50 7.87 -5.82
CA THR A 187 13.78 8.54 -6.08
C THR A 187 14.37 9.08 -4.77
N VAL A 188 15.69 9.22 -4.71
CA VAL A 188 16.33 9.89 -3.57
C VAL A 188 15.79 11.31 -3.41
N LYS A 189 15.63 12.02 -4.53
CA LYS A 189 15.14 13.39 -4.55
C LYS A 189 13.73 13.49 -3.96
N SER A 190 12.78 12.66 -4.41
CA SER A 190 11.43 12.68 -3.86
C SER A 190 11.39 12.42 -2.36
N ILE A 191 12.21 11.47 -1.86
CA ILE A 191 12.28 11.19 -0.42
C ILE A 191 12.94 12.33 0.35
N GLN A 192 13.97 12.97 -0.19
CA GLN A 192 14.62 14.11 0.46
C GLN A 192 13.73 15.36 0.49
N ASP A 193 12.98 15.60 -0.59
CA ASP A 193 12.14 16.79 -0.73
C ASP A 193 10.82 16.68 0.04
N LEU A 194 10.22 15.49 0.07
CA LEU A 194 8.86 15.27 0.61
C LEU A 194 8.80 14.31 1.80
N GLY A 195 9.88 13.60 2.12
CA GLY A 195 9.87 12.57 3.16
C GLY A 195 8.80 11.51 2.93
N THR A 196 7.96 11.26 3.94
CA THR A 196 6.82 10.34 3.85
C THR A 196 5.70 10.89 2.95
N GLY A 197 5.68 12.18 2.65
CA GLY A 197 4.77 12.76 1.66
C GLY A 197 5.06 12.28 0.23
N ALA A 198 6.23 11.68 -0.02
CA ALA A 198 6.52 11.04 -1.31
C ALA A 198 5.79 9.71 -1.49
N LEU A 199 5.32 9.07 -0.40
CA LEU A 199 4.75 7.72 -0.43
C LEU A 199 3.44 7.68 -1.20
N LYS A 200 3.24 6.62 -1.99
CA LYS A 200 2.09 6.48 -2.89
C LYS A 200 1.34 5.19 -2.63
N GLY A 201 0.03 5.24 -2.91
CA GLY A 201 -0.85 4.08 -2.84
C GLY A 201 -0.73 3.34 -1.50
N VAL A 202 -0.51 2.02 -1.57
CA VAL A 202 -0.42 1.13 -0.41
C VAL A 202 0.67 1.53 0.60
N ASP A 203 1.78 2.13 0.15
CA ASP A 203 2.86 2.54 1.04
C ASP A 203 2.45 3.72 1.93
N SER A 204 1.74 4.68 1.33
CA SER A 204 1.16 5.81 2.04
C SER A 204 0.10 5.34 3.03
N ALA A 205 -0.81 4.47 2.58
CA ALA A 205 -1.87 3.92 3.43
C ALA A 205 -1.32 3.16 4.64
N ARG A 206 -0.34 2.26 4.44
CA ARG A 206 0.30 1.51 5.52
C ARG A 206 1.03 2.42 6.50
N PHE A 207 1.79 3.40 6.01
CA PHE A 207 2.49 4.35 6.86
C PHE A 207 1.51 5.19 7.70
N HIS A 208 0.44 5.70 7.10
CA HIS A 208 -0.57 6.47 7.81
C HIS A 208 -1.31 5.63 8.86
N ALA A 209 -1.67 4.39 8.55
CA ALA A 209 -2.27 3.49 9.53
C ALA A 209 -1.37 3.25 10.75
N LEU A 210 -0.07 2.99 10.51
CA LEU A 210 0.91 2.84 11.60
C LEU A 210 1.10 4.14 12.38
N LYS A 211 1.16 5.28 11.70
CA LYS A 211 1.34 6.59 12.34
C LYS A 211 0.15 6.97 13.21
N GLU A 212 -1.07 6.71 12.75
CA GLU A 212 -2.30 6.94 13.50
C GLU A 212 -2.38 6.01 14.71
N ALA A 213 -2.12 4.71 14.53
CA ALA A 213 -2.05 3.75 15.64
C ALA A 213 -1.01 4.15 16.69
N ASN A 214 0.17 4.58 16.23
CA ASN A 214 1.24 5.07 17.11
C ASN A 214 0.84 6.35 17.88
N ALA A 215 -0.04 7.18 17.34
CA ALA A 215 -0.55 8.35 18.05
C ALA A 215 -1.50 7.98 19.19
N LEU A 216 -2.10 6.78 19.16
CA LEU A 216 -3.02 6.30 20.20
C LEU A 216 -2.30 5.66 21.39
N VAL A 217 -1.03 5.28 21.26
CA VAL A 217 -0.26 4.68 22.37
C VAL A 217 0.43 5.75 23.23
N PRO A 218 0.69 5.47 24.53
CA PRO A 218 1.44 6.38 25.41
C PRO A 218 2.80 6.75 24.81
N THR A 219 3.28 7.98 25.04
CA THR A 219 4.54 8.49 24.46
C THR A 219 5.74 7.58 24.73
N ALA A 220 5.78 6.90 25.89
CA ALA A 220 6.83 5.94 26.23
C ALA A 220 6.86 4.70 25.33
N LYS A 221 5.72 4.33 24.73
CA LYS A 221 5.57 3.18 23.81
C LYS A 221 5.51 3.62 22.34
N GLN A 222 5.63 4.91 22.04
CA GLN A 222 5.60 5.39 20.66
C GLN A 222 6.86 4.98 19.91
N LEU A 223 6.65 4.37 18.76
CA LEU A 223 7.68 3.98 17.82
C LEU A 223 8.20 5.21 17.05
N GLN A 224 9.49 5.20 16.71
CA GLN A 224 10.09 6.21 15.85
C GLN A 224 10.15 5.73 14.40
N PHE A 225 9.65 6.54 13.47
CA PHE A 225 9.65 6.17 12.05
C PHE A 225 10.87 6.72 11.33
N PHE A 226 11.49 5.89 10.49
CA PHE A 226 12.51 6.32 9.53
C PHE A 226 12.16 5.85 8.13
N ILE A 227 12.90 6.32 7.13
CA ILE A 227 12.92 5.77 5.78
C ILE A 227 14.34 5.30 5.51
N VAL A 228 14.54 4.08 5.03
CA VAL A 228 15.85 3.49 4.80
C VAL A 228 15.97 2.99 3.39
N ARG A 229 16.85 3.61 2.62
CA ARG A 229 17.27 3.13 1.31
C ARG A 229 18.30 2.02 1.47
N LEU A 230 17.88 0.78 1.32
CA LEU A 230 18.71 -0.40 1.25
C LEU A 230 19.19 -0.62 -0.19
N THR A 231 20.51 -0.69 -0.38
CA THR A 231 21.15 -0.95 -1.66
C THR A 231 21.88 -2.28 -1.61
N HIS A 232 21.46 -3.21 -2.48
CA HIS A 232 22.12 -4.49 -2.67
C HIS A 232 22.94 -4.46 -3.96
N LYS A 233 24.26 -4.68 -3.87
CA LYS A 233 25.16 -4.74 -5.02
C LYS A 233 25.76 -6.14 -5.13
N ILE A 234 25.48 -6.80 -6.25
CA ILE A 234 26.08 -8.09 -6.61
C ILE A 234 26.97 -7.86 -7.83
N GLU A 235 28.26 -8.14 -7.68
CA GLU A 235 29.23 -8.11 -8.77
C GLU A 235 29.33 -9.51 -9.39
N PHE A 236 29.39 -9.59 -10.71
CA PHE A 236 29.67 -10.83 -11.42
C PHE A 236 31.00 -10.70 -12.16
N ASN A 237 31.88 -11.67 -11.94
CA ASN A 237 33.18 -11.75 -12.56
C ASN A 237 33.13 -12.70 -13.76
N PRO A 238 33.96 -12.48 -14.81
CA PRO A 238 34.05 -13.40 -15.92
C PRO A 238 34.70 -14.71 -15.47
N GLY A 239 34.02 -15.82 -15.71
CA GLY A 239 34.52 -17.19 -15.52
C GLY A 239 35.27 -17.70 -16.74
N ARG A 240 36.05 -18.77 -16.56
CA ARG A 240 36.96 -19.31 -17.59
C ARG A 240 36.25 -19.79 -18.87
N ASN A 241 34.93 -20.02 -18.84
CA ASN A 241 34.16 -20.60 -19.96
C ASN A 241 33.02 -19.66 -20.46
N MET A 242 33.25 -18.35 -20.51
CA MET A 242 32.19 -17.35 -20.78
C MET A 242 31.00 -17.41 -19.81
N SER A 243 31.16 -18.06 -18.65
CA SER A 243 30.17 -18.09 -17.58
C SER A 243 30.36 -16.89 -16.64
N TRP A 244 29.28 -16.36 -16.08
CA TRP A 244 29.36 -15.29 -15.08
C TRP A 244 29.44 -15.92 -13.68
N ILE A 245 30.56 -15.72 -12.99
CA ILE A 245 30.73 -16.19 -11.61
C ILE A 245 30.27 -15.07 -10.68
N ARG A 246 29.37 -15.40 -9.75
CA ARG A 246 28.92 -14.45 -8.73
C ARG A 246 30.12 -14.06 -7.84
N GLY A 247 30.54 -12.81 -7.94
CA GLY A 247 31.65 -12.21 -7.20
C GLY A 247 31.20 -11.55 -5.90
N ASN A 248 31.72 -10.37 -5.59
CA ASN A 248 31.50 -9.71 -4.31
C ASN A 248 30.05 -9.22 -4.13
N ARG A 249 29.51 -9.46 -2.93
CA ARG A 249 28.25 -8.91 -2.45
C ARG A 249 28.56 -7.73 -1.53
N SER A 250 28.02 -6.56 -1.83
CA SER A 250 28.07 -5.41 -0.93
C SER A 250 26.67 -4.87 -0.65
N GLU A 251 26.46 -4.51 0.61
CA GLU A 251 25.20 -3.94 1.09
C GLU A 251 25.48 -2.56 1.64
N SER A 252 24.57 -1.62 1.38
CA SER A 252 24.64 -0.32 2.04
C SER A 252 23.26 0.20 2.34
N MET A 253 23.12 0.85 3.48
CA MET A 253 21.88 1.48 3.91
C MET A 253 22.09 2.98 3.95
N ARG A 254 21.08 3.74 3.54
CA ARG A 254 21.03 5.18 3.74
C ARG A 254 19.74 5.53 4.46
N TRP A 255 19.88 6.17 5.61
CA TRP A 255 18.76 6.49 6.49
C TRP A 255 18.27 7.92 6.22
N TYR A 256 16.97 8.10 6.37
CA TYR A 256 16.28 9.37 6.29
C TYR A 256 15.24 9.44 7.41
N SER A 257 14.99 10.64 7.92
CA SER A 257 13.83 10.92 8.78
C SER A 257 12.52 10.90 7.97
N ILE A 258 11.38 10.94 8.67
CA ILE A 258 10.07 11.07 8.02
C ILE A 258 9.88 12.37 7.22
N SER A 259 10.69 13.41 7.46
CA SER A 259 10.67 14.65 6.68
C SER A 259 11.67 14.65 5.51
N GLY A 260 12.44 13.57 5.32
CA GLY A 260 13.40 13.45 4.22
C GLY A 260 14.84 13.85 4.56
N LYS A 261 15.09 14.39 5.76
CA LYS A 261 16.48 14.68 6.21
C LYS A 261 17.31 13.40 6.22
N SER A 262 18.44 13.39 5.48
CA SER A 262 19.34 12.23 5.41
C SER A 262 20.29 12.18 6.60
N PHE A 263 20.45 10.98 7.17
CA PHE A 263 21.42 10.68 8.23
C PHE A 263 22.71 10.04 7.71
N GLY A 264 22.90 9.96 6.39
CA GLY A 264 24.12 9.40 5.78
C GLY A 264 24.07 7.89 5.52
N ARG A 265 25.22 7.32 5.16
CA ARG A 265 25.35 5.94 4.65
C ARG A 265 26.03 5.03 5.67
N ALA A 266 25.35 3.96 6.07
CA ALA A 266 25.94 2.86 6.83
C ALA A 266 26.49 1.78 5.87
N ARG A 267 27.73 1.34 6.09
CA ARG A 267 28.43 0.32 5.28
C ARG A 267 28.21 -1.12 5.77
N LYS A 268 27.69 -1.31 6.99
CA LYS A 268 27.31 -2.63 7.52
C LYS A 268 25.79 -2.74 7.54
N SER A 269 25.31 -3.92 7.16
CA SER A 269 23.90 -4.27 7.11
C SER A 269 23.39 -4.54 8.53
N THR A 270 22.38 -3.81 8.98
CA THR A 270 21.57 -4.20 10.13
C THR A 270 20.64 -5.33 9.71
N LYS A 271 20.54 -6.40 10.51
CA LYS A 271 19.55 -7.44 10.27
C LYS A 271 18.16 -6.81 10.47
N PHE A 272 17.37 -6.75 9.40
CA PHE A 272 16.00 -6.23 9.47
C PHE A 272 15.03 -7.39 9.59
N ASN A 273 14.11 -7.28 10.55
CA ASN A 273 12.92 -8.11 10.57
C ASN A 273 11.90 -7.53 9.60
N PHE A 274 11.99 -7.96 8.35
CA PHE A 274 11.03 -7.54 7.34
C PHE A 274 9.65 -8.11 7.68
N LEU A 275 8.68 -7.21 7.82
CA LEU A 275 7.28 -7.61 7.77
C LEU A 275 7.02 -8.12 6.34
N ASN A 276 6.97 -9.44 6.21
CA ASN A 276 6.87 -10.18 4.96
C ASN A 276 5.57 -10.99 4.93
N PRO A 277 4.39 -10.34 5.02
CA PRO A 277 3.12 -11.05 5.17
C PRO A 277 2.76 -11.89 3.93
N GLY A 278 3.32 -11.59 2.74
CA GLY A 278 3.16 -12.40 1.54
C GLY A 278 4.10 -13.61 1.48
N HIS A 279 4.89 -13.86 2.53
CA HIS A 279 5.87 -14.94 2.62
C HIS A 279 6.85 -14.97 1.43
N GLU A 280 7.12 -13.81 0.82
CA GLU A 280 7.99 -13.74 -0.35
C GLU A 280 9.41 -14.21 -0.01
N THR A 281 10.00 -15.01 -0.89
CA THR A 281 11.43 -15.31 -0.81
C THR A 281 12.25 -14.03 -0.92
N LEU A 282 13.48 -14.01 -0.39
CA LEU A 282 14.39 -12.88 -0.60
C LEU A 282 14.47 -12.53 -2.10
N SER A 283 14.64 -13.51 -2.98
CA SER A 283 14.61 -13.27 -4.44
C SER A 283 13.35 -12.55 -4.92
N GLN A 284 12.15 -12.98 -4.52
CA GLN A 284 10.89 -12.34 -4.91
C GLN A 284 10.75 -10.93 -4.35
N LEU A 285 11.24 -10.69 -3.14
CA LEU A 285 11.35 -9.35 -2.60
C LEU A 285 12.25 -8.51 -3.53
N TRP A 286 13.44 -8.99 -3.89
CA TRP A 286 14.49 -8.15 -4.47
C TRP A 286 14.45 -8.00 -6.00
N ILE A 287 14.02 -9.01 -6.75
CA ILE A 287 14.15 -9.08 -8.22
C ILE A 287 13.25 -8.08 -8.97
N PRO A 288 11.96 -7.88 -8.62
CA PRO A 288 11.07 -7.01 -9.40
C PRO A 288 11.47 -5.52 -9.39
N HIS A 289 12.32 -5.12 -8.45
CA HIS A 289 12.69 -3.71 -8.18
C HIS A 289 14.20 -3.47 -8.38
N GLY A 290 14.89 -4.41 -9.02
CA GLY A 290 16.31 -4.33 -9.30
C GLY A 290 16.58 -3.57 -10.60
N VAL A 291 17.12 -2.35 -10.51
CA VAL A 291 17.70 -1.72 -11.71
C VAL A 291 18.97 -2.50 -12.07
N ARG A 292 18.90 -3.25 -13.16
CA ARG A 292 20.07 -3.91 -13.76
C ARG A 292 20.85 -2.87 -14.56
N GLN A 293 21.83 -2.22 -13.94
CA GLN A 293 22.81 -1.41 -14.64
C GLN A 293 23.95 -2.31 -15.13
N GLU A 294 23.98 -2.62 -16.42
CA GLU A 294 25.17 -3.19 -17.05
C GLU A 294 26.12 -2.03 -17.38
N GLU A 295 27.12 -1.79 -16.52
CA GLU A 295 28.23 -0.88 -16.84
C GLU A 295 29.30 -1.69 -17.57
N GLU A 296 29.51 -1.40 -18.86
CA GLU A 296 30.61 -1.94 -19.65
C GLU A 296 31.83 -1.02 -19.47
N TYR A 297 32.84 -1.49 -18.75
CA TYR A 297 34.17 -0.85 -18.71
C TYR A 297 35.07 -1.58 -19.70
N ASP A 298 35.52 -0.87 -20.72
CA ASP A 298 36.34 -1.45 -21.78
C ASP A 298 37.80 -1.68 -21.35
N ALA A 299 38.38 -2.74 -21.92
CA ALA A 299 39.76 -3.20 -21.90
C ALA A 299 40.42 -3.58 -20.55
N LYS A 300 39.84 -4.53 -19.79
CA LYS A 300 40.53 -5.67 -19.12
C LYS A 300 39.73 -6.40 -18.02
N ALA A 301 38.52 -5.97 -17.66
CA ALA A 301 37.64 -6.76 -16.78
C ALA A 301 36.17 -6.30 -16.87
N SER A 302 35.33 -7.05 -17.56
CA SER A 302 33.89 -6.81 -17.61
C SER A 302 33.26 -7.26 -16.28
N VAL A 303 32.77 -6.33 -15.45
CA VAL A 303 32.06 -6.62 -14.19
C VAL A 303 30.59 -6.21 -14.33
N LYS A 304 29.65 -7.15 -14.28
CA LYS A 304 28.21 -6.81 -14.20
C LYS A 304 27.85 -6.45 -12.75
N LYS A 305 27.18 -5.30 -12.55
CA LYS A 305 26.76 -4.80 -11.22
C LYS A 305 25.23 -4.74 -11.14
N LEU A 306 24.60 -5.60 -10.34
CA LEU A 306 23.17 -5.45 -10.04
C LEU A 306 22.99 -4.49 -8.88
N LYS A 307 22.23 -3.39 -9.02
CA LYS A 307 21.96 -2.42 -7.94
C LYS A 307 20.47 -2.43 -7.60
N ILE A 308 20.12 -3.08 -6.50
CA ILE A 308 18.72 -3.14 -6.04
C ILE A 308 18.54 -2.09 -4.95
N THR A 309 17.62 -1.15 -5.15
CA THR A 309 17.32 -0.07 -4.20
C THR A 309 15.95 -0.29 -3.61
N LYS A 310 15.83 -0.32 -2.28
CA LYS A 310 14.52 -0.41 -1.61
C LYS A 310 14.43 0.55 -0.45
N TYR A 311 13.23 1.02 -0.16
CA TYR A 311 12.97 1.86 0.99
C TYR A 311 12.26 1.01 2.06
N THR A 312 12.68 1.14 3.30
CA THR A 312 12.05 0.46 4.44
C THR A 312 11.75 1.48 5.52
N THR A 313 10.69 1.29 6.31
CA THR A 313 10.51 2.10 7.51
C THR A 313 10.87 1.29 8.74
N PRO A 314 12.08 1.42 9.31
CA PRO A 314 12.41 0.77 10.55
C PRO A 314 11.80 1.52 11.73
N LEU A 315 11.41 0.75 12.74
CA LEU A 315 10.85 1.20 13.99
C LEU A 315 11.79 0.74 15.10
N PRO A 316 12.52 1.64 15.79
CA PRO A 316 13.33 1.24 16.92
C PRO A 316 12.43 1.05 18.14
N GLY A 317 12.66 -0.05 18.88
CA GLY A 317 12.49 -0.06 20.33
C GLY A 317 13.42 0.99 20.93
N GLN A 318 12.99 1.68 21.97
CA GLN A 318 13.71 2.85 22.47
C GLN A 318 15.09 2.44 23.01
N SER A 319 16.14 2.72 22.25
CA SER A 319 17.44 3.05 22.82
C SER A 319 17.85 4.40 22.24
N GLY A 320 17.87 5.39 23.12
CA GLY A 320 18.30 6.73 22.77
C GLY A 320 19.78 6.71 22.42
N ASP A 321 20.09 6.70 21.13
CA ASP A 321 21.37 7.15 20.61
C ASP A 321 21.15 7.76 19.22
N SER A 322 21.32 9.08 19.16
CA SER A 322 21.57 9.78 17.90
C SER A 322 22.83 9.18 17.28
N PRO A 323 22.88 8.91 15.96
CA PRO A 323 24.10 8.48 15.31
C PRO A 323 25.07 9.67 15.21
N ASP A 324 25.77 9.94 16.31
CA ASP A 324 26.83 10.93 16.34
C ASP A 324 28.13 10.34 15.77
N GLN A 325 28.86 11.22 15.11
CA GLN A 325 30.02 10.92 14.27
C GLN A 325 31.24 10.60 15.12
N SER A 326 31.40 9.39 15.62
CA SER A 326 32.72 8.93 16.06
C SER A 326 32.82 7.40 16.04
N GLY A 327 34.00 6.90 15.64
CA GLY A 327 34.16 5.56 15.11
C GLY A 327 33.86 4.42 16.08
N TRP A 328 33.26 3.37 15.55
CA TRP A 328 33.12 2.10 16.25
C TRP A 328 34.25 1.13 15.86
N ASN A 329 35.13 0.90 16.84
CA ASN A 329 36.25 -0.06 16.84
C ASN A 329 35.81 -1.37 17.57
N PRO A 330 36.34 -2.56 17.24
CA PRO A 330 35.73 -3.85 17.53
C PRO A 330 36.23 -4.45 18.84
N LYS A 331 35.58 -4.12 19.96
CA LYS A 331 35.76 -4.81 21.25
C LYS A 331 34.53 -4.63 22.14
N TYR A 332 33.50 -5.46 21.94
CA TYR A 332 32.64 -5.86 23.06
C TYR A 332 32.43 -7.37 23.00
N ALA A 333 33.47 -8.04 23.50
CA ALA A 333 33.46 -9.43 23.89
C ALA A 333 33.10 -9.50 25.38
N LYS A 334 32.20 -10.44 25.69
CA LYS A 334 32.13 -11.27 26.91
C LYS A 334 31.74 -10.65 28.27
N MET A 335 31.01 -11.52 29.00
CA MET A 335 30.89 -11.67 30.47
C MET A 335 29.93 -10.70 31.18
N LYS A 336 29.19 -11.05 32.24
CA LYS A 336 28.80 -12.30 32.93
C LYS A 336 27.90 -11.83 34.11
N ASN A 337 27.03 -12.73 34.61
CA ASN A 337 26.35 -12.70 35.93
C ASN A 337 25.20 -11.67 36.05
N MET A 338 24.11 -11.88 36.79
CA MET A 338 23.79 -12.78 37.89
C MET A 338 22.26 -12.83 38.06
N LYS A 339 21.75 -13.93 38.62
CA LYS A 339 20.41 -14.07 39.23
C LYS A 339 20.02 -12.83 40.07
N ILE A 340 18.76 -12.39 40.05
CA ILE A 340 17.61 -12.96 40.80
C ILE A 340 16.38 -12.85 39.89
#